data_AF-A0A7S3ULH9-F1
#
_entry.id   AF-A0A7S3ULH9-F1
#
_cell.length_a   1.000
_cell.length_b   1.000
_cell.length_c   1.000
_cell.angle_alpha   90.00
_cell.angle_beta   90.00
_cell.angle_gamma   90.00
#
_symmetry.space_group_name_H-M   'P 1'
#
loop_
_entity.id
_entity.type
_entity.pdbx_description
1 polymer ?
#
loop_
_entity_poly.entity_id
_entity_poly.type
_entity_poly.pdbx_seq_one_letter_code
_entity_poly.pdbx_strand_id
1 'polypeptide(L)'
;MELTRDKLCSVIKKWHTLIEGWTDVRTTDGYTVRMFAIAFTKKQDNAVSSNVYAQASQVRLIRKRMVEVMNAEAGKVALRDLVKNLIAESIGKEIEKRGKKIYPLQNVFVRKVKILKKPKFDITRLMELHGDSGRDEGMAMERPETEAAQNTLTAEIGAMDE
;
A
#
# COMPACT_ATOMS: atom_id res chain seq x y z
N MET A 1 -1.29 6.09 -4.53
CA MET A 1 -1.17 4.61 -4.48
C MET A 1 -2.57 4.01 -4.52
N GLU A 2 -2.77 3.02 -5.37
CA GLU A 2 -4.03 2.28 -5.51
C GLU A 2 -3.72 0.87 -6.02
N LEU A 3 -4.46 -0.13 -5.53
CA LEU A 3 -4.38 -1.48 -6.08
C LEU A 3 -4.98 -1.55 -7.48
N THR A 4 -4.39 -2.38 -8.34
CA THR A 4 -4.98 -2.65 -9.67
C THR A 4 -6.35 -3.32 -9.52
N ARG A 5 -7.24 -3.03 -10.46
CA ARG A 5 -8.58 -3.65 -10.49
C ARG A 5 -8.49 -5.17 -10.51
N ASP A 6 -7.58 -5.71 -11.32
CA ASP A 6 -7.33 -7.15 -11.42
C ASP A 6 -7.02 -7.76 -10.06
N LYS A 7 -6.04 -7.20 -9.33
CA LYS A 7 -5.67 -7.70 -8.00
C LYS A 7 -6.83 -7.55 -7.00
N LEU A 8 -7.55 -6.43 -6.99
CA LEU A 8 -8.69 -6.24 -6.10
C LEU A 8 -9.78 -7.29 -6.34
N CYS A 9 -10.15 -7.52 -7.61
CA CYS A 9 -11.16 -8.50 -7.99
C CYS A 9 -10.71 -9.94 -7.71
N SER A 10 -9.42 -10.24 -7.88
CA SER A 10 -8.83 -11.56 -7.59
C SER A 10 -8.91 -11.94 -6.10
N VAL A 11 -8.80 -10.96 -5.21
CA VAL A 11 -8.81 -11.18 -3.75
C VAL A 11 -10.24 -11.31 -3.20
N ILE A 12 -11.21 -10.63 -3.81
CA ILE A 12 -12.61 -10.68 -3.37
C ILE A 12 -13.21 -12.07 -3.70
N LYS A 13 -13.51 -12.84 -2.66
CA LYS A 13 -14.11 -14.19 -2.77
C LYS A 13 -15.41 -14.27 -1.97
N LYS A 14 -16.30 -15.17 -2.41
CA LYS A 14 -17.52 -15.53 -1.66
C LYS A 14 -17.17 -16.28 -0.37
N TRP A 15 -18.14 -16.38 0.55
CA TRP A 15 -18.05 -17.15 1.80
C TRP A 15 -17.05 -16.62 2.83
N HIS A 16 -16.58 -15.40 2.64
CA HIS A 16 -15.68 -14.68 3.52
C HIS A 16 -16.31 -13.33 3.87
N THR A 17 -15.93 -12.76 5.02
CA THR A 17 -16.29 -11.39 5.37
C THR A 17 -15.22 -10.45 4.83
N LEU A 18 -15.64 -9.47 4.04
CA LEU A 18 -14.81 -8.35 3.63
C LEU A 18 -14.83 -7.29 4.74
N ILE A 19 -13.65 -6.92 5.22
CA ILE A 19 -13.46 -5.92 6.28
C ILE A 19 -12.69 -4.74 5.68
N GLU A 20 -13.32 -3.57 5.65
CA GLU A 20 -12.67 -2.31 5.26
C GLU A 20 -12.48 -1.40 6.45
N GLY A 21 -11.34 -0.72 6.52
CA GLY A 21 -11.04 0.34 7.47
C GLY A 21 -10.40 1.52 6.75
N TRP A 22 -10.68 2.74 7.22
CA TRP A 22 -10.02 3.94 6.71
C TRP A 22 -9.63 4.85 7.86
N THR A 23 -8.55 5.60 7.66
CA THR A 23 -8.06 6.58 8.64
C THR A 23 -7.41 7.75 7.93
N ASP A 24 -7.56 8.93 8.52
CA ASP A 24 -6.81 10.13 8.16
C ASP A 24 -5.61 10.27 9.10
N VAL A 25 -4.41 10.23 8.54
CA VAL A 25 -3.16 10.32 9.31
C VAL A 25 -2.38 11.54 8.86
N ARG A 26 -1.80 12.25 9.83
CA ARG A 26 -0.86 13.34 9.57
C ARG A 26 0.56 12.82 9.73
N THR A 27 1.36 12.93 8.68
CA THR A 27 2.78 12.54 8.68
C THR A 27 3.64 13.65 9.30
N THR A 28 4.88 13.33 9.65
CA THR A 28 5.80 14.26 10.34
C THR A 28 6.22 15.46 9.49
N ASP A 29 6.28 15.29 8.17
CA ASP A 29 6.61 16.31 7.18
C ASP A 29 5.42 17.23 6.83
N GLY A 30 4.25 16.98 7.41
CA GLY A 30 3.08 17.86 7.34
C GLY A 30 2.05 17.49 6.28
N TYR A 31 2.18 16.35 5.60
CA TYR A 31 1.11 15.83 4.75
C TYR A 31 -0.03 15.26 5.60
N THR A 32 -1.26 15.40 5.10
CA THR A 32 -2.41 14.67 5.62
C THR A 32 -2.86 13.65 4.58
N VAL A 33 -2.88 12.38 4.97
CA VAL A 33 -3.08 11.25 4.07
C VAL A 33 -4.25 10.40 4.57
N ARG A 34 -5.17 10.06 3.66
CA ARG A 34 -6.25 9.11 3.92
C ARG A 34 -5.87 7.73 3.40
N MET A 35 -5.72 6.79 4.31
CA MET A 35 -5.38 5.40 4.01
C MET A 35 -6.64 4.54 4.07
N PHE A 36 -6.81 3.65 3.09
CA PHE A 36 -7.86 2.65 3.05
C PHE A 36 -7.21 1.27 3.11
N ALA A 37 -7.57 0.48 4.11
CA ALA A 37 -7.13 -0.89 4.26
C ALA A 37 -8.30 -1.87 4.05
N ILE A 38 -7.97 -3.02 3.48
CA ILE A 38 -8.87 -4.11 3.15
C ILE A 38 -8.30 -5.39 3.77
N ALA A 39 -9.17 -6.20 4.36
CA ALA A 39 -8.83 -7.50 4.93
C ALA A 39 -9.97 -8.49 4.68
N PHE A 40 -9.62 -9.77 4.58
CA PHE A 40 -10.57 -10.88 4.49
C PHE A 40 -10.39 -11.82 5.65
N THR A 41 -11.47 -12.47 6.07
CA THR A 41 -11.38 -13.59 7.01
C THR A 41 -10.62 -14.75 6.39
N LYS A 42 -9.88 -15.51 7.20
CA LYS A 42 -9.18 -16.73 6.80
C LYS A 42 -9.86 -17.94 7.42
N LYS A 43 -10.05 -18.99 6.61
CA LYS A 43 -10.51 -20.29 7.11
C LYS A 43 -9.45 -20.89 8.05
N GLN A 44 -9.87 -21.42 9.19
CA GLN A 44 -8.98 -22.23 10.03
C GLN A 44 -8.86 -23.63 9.44
N ASP A 45 -7.67 -24.22 9.51
CA ASP A 45 -7.37 -25.50 8.85
C ASP A 45 -8.25 -26.64 9.37
N ASN A 46 -8.63 -26.60 10.65
CA ASN A 46 -9.49 -27.60 11.28
C ASN A 46 -11.00 -27.33 11.10
N ALA A 47 -11.39 -26.27 10.39
CA ALA A 47 -12.80 -25.92 10.21
C ALA A 47 -13.44 -26.76 9.09
N VAL A 48 -14.52 -27.47 9.42
CA VAL A 48 -15.27 -28.30 8.46
C VAL A 48 -16.10 -27.43 7.51
N SER A 49 -16.65 -26.31 7.99
CA SER A 49 -17.48 -25.42 7.18
C SER A 49 -16.66 -24.70 6.10
N SER A 50 -17.25 -24.54 4.92
CA SER A 50 -16.66 -23.73 3.84
C SER A 50 -16.81 -22.23 4.11
N ASN A 51 -17.73 -21.84 5.00
CA ASN A 51 -18.10 -20.46 5.25
C ASN A 51 -17.36 -19.92 6.47
N VAL A 52 -16.84 -18.71 6.33
CA VAL A 52 -15.95 -18.07 7.31
C VAL A 52 -16.39 -16.63 7.51
N TYR A 53 -17.58 -16.46 8.10
CA TYR A 53 -18.12 -15.14 8.41
C TYR A 53 -17.74 -14.70 9.82
N ALA A 54 -17.20 -13.49 9.94
CA ALA A 54 -16.96 -12.87 11.25
C ALA A 54 -18.25 -12.20 11.76
N GLN A 55 -18.48 -12.26 13.07
CA GLN A 55 -19.60 -11.56 13.69
C GLN A 55 -19.41 -10.04 13.58
N ALA A 56 -20.52 -9.28 13.54
CA ALA A 56 -20.47 -7.82 13.40
C ALA A 56 -19.66 -7.14 14.52
N SER A 57 -19.69 -7.67 15.74
CA SER A 57 -18.89 -7.21 16.88
C SER A 57 -17.38 -7.37 16.61
N GLN A 58 -16.98 -8.53 16.09
CA GLN A 58 -15.59 -8.83 15.72
C GLN A 58 -15.13 -7.93 14.57
N VAL A 59 -15.97 -7.70 13.56
CA VAL A 59 -15.66 -6.77 12.45
C VAL A 59 -15.37 -5.36 12.97
N ARG A 60 -16.21 -4.84 13.88
CA ARG A 60 -15.99 -3.52 14.50
C ARG A 60 -14.68 -3.46 15.29
N LEU A 61 -14.37 -4.53 16.03
CA LEU A 61 -13.14 -4.62 16.81
C LEU A 61 -11.90 -4.68 15.91
N ILE A 62 -11.95 -5.45 14.81
CA ILE A 62 -10.88 -5.53 13.82
C ILE A 62 -10.68 -4.16 13.16
N ARG A 63 -11.76 -3.47 12.76
CA ARG A 63 -11.68 -2.10 12.21
C ARG A 63 -10.99 -1.13 13.17
N LYS A 64 -11.32 -1.20 14.47
CA LYS A 64 -10.64 -0.38 15.49
C LYS A 64 -9.14 -0.67 15.52
N ARG A 65 -8.73 -1.95 15.49
CA ARG A 65 -7.31 -2.33 15.45
C ARG A 65 -6.61 -1.90 14.16
N MET A 66 -7.28 -1.99 13.01
CA MET A 66 -6.74 -1.49 11.73
C MET A 66 -6.44 0.01 11.82
N VAL A 67 -7.38 0.80 12.35
CA VAL A 67 -7.21 2.25 12.53
C VAL A 67 -6.05 2.57 13.47
N GLU A 68 -5.95 1.85 14.59
CA GLU A 68 -4.86 2.02 15.57
C GLU A 68 -3.48 1.74 14.95
N VAL A 69 -3.32 0.65 14.18
CA VAL A 69 -2.03 0.32 13.53
C VAL A 69 -1.67 1.33 12.46
N MET A 70 -2.61 1.67 11.58
CA MET A 70 -2.37 2.67 10.52
C MET A 70 -1.94 4.02 11.10
N ASN A 71 -2.59 4.50 12.16
CA ASN A 71 -2.19 5.73 12.85
C ASN A 71 -0.80 5.61 13.48
N ALA A 72 -0.50 4.50 14.14
CA ALA A 72 0.75 4.31 14.85
C ALA A 72 1.97 4.22 13.92
N GLU A 73 1.82 3.65 12.73
CA GLU A 73 2.91 3.50 11.77
C GLU A 73 3.05 4.73 10.88
N ALA A 74 1.95 5.24 10.31
CA ALA A 74 2.01 6.38 9.41
C ALA A 74 2.22 7.72 10.13
N GLY A 75 1.82 7.84 11.40
CA GLY A 75 1.96 9.09 12.16
C GLY A 75 3.39 9.39 12.64
N LYS A 76 4.28 8.38 12.67
CA LYS A 76 5.65 8.52 13.18
C LYS A 76 6.67 8.90 12.10
N VAL A 77 6.29 8.79 10.83
CA VAL A 77 7.21 8.72 9.71
C VAL A 77 6.91 9.84 8.70
N ALA A 78 7.93 10.28 7.97
CA ALA A 78 7.77 11.21 6.85
C ALA A 78 7.12 10.49 5.63
N LEU A 79 6.61 11.25 4.66
CA LEU A 79 5.92 10.66 3.52
C LEU A 79 6.81 9.71 2.71
N ARG A 80 8.10 10.03 2.56
CA ARG A 80 9.06 9.19 1.82
C ARG A 80 9.18 7.79 2.40
N ASP A 81 9.42 7.68 3.70
CA ASP A 81 9.62 6.37 4.32
C ASP A 81 8.28 5.66 4.57
N LEU A 82 7.17 6.40 4.66
CA LEU A 82 5.83 5.80 4.60
C LEU A 82 5.59 5.08 3.27
N VAL A 83 6.04 5.64 2.13
CA VAL A 83 5.94 4.97 0.83
C VAL A 83 6.79 3.69 0.80
N LYS A 84 8.01 3.70 1.36
CA LYS A 84 8.84 2.49 1.49
C LYS A 84 8.14 1.40 2.30
N ASN A 85 7.52 1.76 3.43
CA ASN A 85 6.75 0.84 4.26
C ASN A 85 5.52 0.27 3.54
N LEU A 86 4.86 1.08 2.71
CA LEU A 86 3.72 0.65 1.91
C LEU A 86 4.11 -0.35 0.81
N ILE A 87 5.27 -0.17 0.17
CA ILE A 87 5.78 -1.11 -0.85
C ILE A 87 6.16 -2.45 -0.23
N ALA A 88 6.79 -2.44 0.95
CA ALA A 88 7.16 -3.65 1.69
C ALA A 88 5.97 -4.38 2.34
N GLU A 89 4.75 -3.83 2.22
CA GLU A 89 3.51 -4.31 2.85
C GLU A 89 3.61 -4.50 4.38
N SER A 90 4.46 -3.73 5.07
CA SER A 90 4.70 -3.89 6.50
C SER A 90 3.43 -3.64 7.34
N ILE A 91 2.67 -2.61 6.96
CA ILE A 91 1.41 -2.23 7.61
C ILE A 91 0.37 -3.35 7.53
N GLY A 92 0.27 -4.01 6.37
CA GLY A 92 -0.67 -5.12 6.17
C GLY A 92 -0.35 -6.29 7.09
N LYS A 93 0.93 -6.65 7.21
CA LYS A 93 1.41 -7.74 8.07
C LYS A 93 1.22 -7.43 9.55
N GLU A 94 1.44 -6.20 9.99
CA GLU A 94 1.22 -5.81 11.38
C GLU A 94 -0.28 -5.84 11.75
N ILE A 95 -1.15 -5.41 10.82
CA ILE A 95 -2.60 -5.55 10.98
C ILE A 95 -3.00 -7.02 11.09
N GLU A 96 -2.45 -7.90 10.25
CA GLU A 96 -2.73 -9.34 10.31
C GLU A 96 -2.32 -9.93 11.67
N LYS A 97 -1.11 -9.60 12.14
CA LYS A 97 -0.57 -10.05 13.42
C LYS A 97 -1.45 -9.64 14.60
N ARG A 98 -1.91 -8.38 14.65
CA ARG A 98 -2.78 -7.89 15.73
C ARG A 98 -4.22 -8.39 15.59
N GLY A 99 -4.71 -8.47 14.35
CA GLY A 99 -6.05 -8.94 14.02
C GLY A 99 -6.26 -10.43 14.34
N LYS A 100 -5.23 -11.26 14.20
CA LYS A 100 -5.25 -12.71 14.48
C LYS A 100 -5.77 -13.07 15.87
N LYS A 101 -5.60 -12.20 16.87
CA LYS A 101 -6.13 -12.40 18.23
C LYS A 101 -7.67 -12.37 18.29
N ILE A 102 -8.31 -11.66 17.37
CA ILE A 102 -9.77 -11.53 17.29
C ILE A 102 -10.33 -12.57 16.34
N TYR A 103 -9.78 -12.61 15.12
CA TYR A 103 -10.17 -13.53 14.07
C TYR A 103 -8.98 -13.71 13.11
N PRO A 104 -8.70 -14.92 12.59
CA PRO A 104 -7.65 -15.10 11.60
C PRO A 104 -7.98 -14.35 10.31
N LEU A 105 -7.05 -13.51 9.85
CA LEU A 105 -7.19 -12.72 8.62
C LEU A 105 -6.27 -13.28 7.52
N GLN A 106 -6.58 -12.96 6.27
CA GLN A 106 -5.74 -13.19 5.10
C GLN A 106 -5.89 -12.02 4.13
N ASN A 107 -4.92 -11.87 3.23
CA ASN A 107 -4.94 -10.87 2.16
C ASN A 107 -5.22 -9.45 2.69
N VAL A 108 -4.44 -9.05 3.69
CA VAL A 108 -4.54 -7.73 4.32
C VAL A 108 -3.69 -6.75 3.53
N PHE A 109 -4.33 -5.80 2.85
CA PHE A 109 -3.64 -4.82 1.99
C PHE A 109 -4.10 -3.40 2.28
N VAL A 110 -3.24 -2.42 1.96
CA VAL A 110 -3.64 -1.02 1.84
C VAL A 110 -4.21 -0.81 0.43
N ARG A 111 -5.53 -0.78 0.30
CA ARG A 111 -6.26 -0.62 -0.96
C ARG A 111 -5.88 0.66 -1.71
N LYS A 112 -5.90 1.78 -0.99
CA LYS A 112 -5.76 3.11 -1.58
C LYS A 112 -5.19 4.08 -0.57
N VAL A 113 -4.35 4.98 -1.04
CA VAL A 113 -3.81 6.09 -0.26
C VAL A 113 -4.07 7.38 -1.02
N LYS A 114 -4.81 8.31 -0.41
CA LYS A 114 -5.15 9.62 -0.96
C LYS A 114 -4.44 10.71 -0.15
N ILE A 115 -3.83 11.67 -0.81
CA ILE A 115 -3.31 12.87 -0.14
C ILE A 115 -4.46 13.86 -0.01
N LEU A 116 -4.82 14.23 1.21
CA LEU A 116 -5.86 15.23 1.49
C LEU A 116 -5.29 16.64 1.50
N LYS A 117 -4.17 16.83 2.19
CA LYS A 117 -3.49 18.12 2.30
C LYS A 117 -2.02 17.94 2.01
N LYS A 118 -1.51 18.77 1.10
CA LYS A 118 -0.08 18.92 0.85
C LYS A 118 0.44 20.12 1.64
N PRO A 119 1.60 20.02 2.30
CA PRO A 119 2.26 21.18 2.89
C PRO A 119 2.69 22.16 1.79
N LYS A 120 3.09 23.38 2.18
CA LYS A 120 3.65 24.34 1.23
C LYS A 120 4.89 23.75 0.56
N PHE A 121 5.02 24.02 -0.72
CA PHE A 121 6.15 23.55 -1.51
C PHE A 121 7.45 24.19 -1.00
N ASP A 122 8.45 23.35 -0.79
CA ASP A 122 9.76 23.75 -0.30
C ASP A 122 10.82 23.14 -1.22
N ILE A 123 11.61 24.00 -1.84
CA ILE A 123 12.63 23.63 -2.83
C ILE A 123 13.75 22.83 -2.15
N THR A 124 14.06 23.13 -0.89
CA THR A 124 15.12 22.42 -0.16
C THR A 124 14.76 20.95 0.06
N ARG A 125 13.55 20.68 0.57
CA ARG A 125 13.02 19.31 0.72
C ARG A 125 12.91 18.56 -0.59
N LEU A 126 12.64 19.25 -1.70
CA LEU A 126 12.59 18.62 -3.02
C LEU A 126 13.99 18.18 -3.47
N MET A 127 14.99 19.05 -3.32
CA MET A 127 16.38 18.71 -3.68
C MET A 127 16.93 17.56 -2.83
N GLU A 128 16.57 17.49 -1.54
CA GLU A 128 16.91 16.34 -0.67
C GLU A 128 16.27 15.02 -1.15
N LEU A 129 15.09 15.08 -1.77
CA LEU A 129 14.38 13.93 -2.31
C LEU A 129 15.03 13.40 -3.59
N HIS A 130 15.63 14.28 -4.39
CA HIS A 130 16.26 13.94 -5.67
C HIS A 130 17.79 13.82 -5.60
N GLY A 131 18.43 14.31 -4.53
CA GLY A 131 19.89 14.30 -4.35
C GLY A 131 20.49 12.96 -3.88
N ASP A 132 19.66 12.01 -3.46
CA ASP A 132 20.08 10.69 -2.99
C ASP A 132 19.47 9.58 -3.85
N SER A 133 19.64 9.68 -5.17
CA SER A 133 19.31 8.61 -6.11
C SER A 133 20.34 7.47 -6.03
N GLY A 134 20.45 6.84 -4.86
CA GLY A 134 20.89 5.45 -4.78
C GLY A 134 19.96 4.62 -5.65
N ARG A 135 20.56 3.84 -6.56
CA ARG A 135 19.90 3.05 -7.61
C ARG A 135 18.50 2.58 -7.22
N ASP A 136 17.54 2.91 -8.07
CA ASP A 136 16.21 2.31 -8.09
C ASP A 136 16.38 0.78 -8.10
N GLU A 137 16.12 0.11 -6.98
CA GLU A 137 16.08 -1.36 -6.86
C GLU A 137 14.80 -1.94 -7.50
N GLY A 138 14.23 -1.24 -8.48
CA GLY A 138 13.26 -1.78 -9.40
C GLY A 138 13.99 -2.72 -10.36
N MET A 139 13.66 -4.02 -10.32
CA MET A 139 14.03 -4.93 -11.39
C MET A 139 13.43 -4.39 -12.68
N ALA A 140 14.25 -3.92 -13.62
CA ALA A 140 13.80 -3.55 -14.94
C ALA A 140 13.21 -4.81 -15.59
N MET A 141 11.88 -4.91 -15.63
CA MET A 141 11.23 -5.83 -16.55
C MET A 141 11.34 -5.20 -17.94
N GLU A 142 12.50 -5.37 -18.56
CA GLU A 142 12.61 -5.17 -20.00
C GLU A 142 11.71 -6.20 -20.68
N ARG A 143 10.58 -5.72 -21.21
CA ARG A 143 9.86 -6.43 -22.25
C ARG A 143 10.75 -6.33 -23.48
N PRO A 144 11.12 -7.43 -24.17
CA PRO A 144 11.93 -7.32 -25.38
C PRO A 144 11.19 -6.44 -26.37
N GLU A 145 11.77 -5.28 -26.67
CA GLU A 145 11.24 -4.35 -27.65
C GLU A 145 11.35 -5.00 -29.02
N THR A 146 10.25 -5.03 -29.76
CA THR A 146 10.27 -5.41 -31.17
C THR A 146 10.97 -4.28 -31.94
N GLU A 147 11.80 -4.63 -32.91
CA GLU A 147 12.74 -3.76 -33.67
C GLU A 147 12.12 -2.49 -34.31
N ALA A 148 10.80 -2.30 -34.22
CA ALA A 148 10.07 -1.15 -34.73
C ALA A 148 9.84 -0.01 -33.70
N ALA A 149 10.20 -0.19 -32.43
CA ALA A 149 10.03 0.84 -31.40
C ALA A 149 11.37 1.49 -31.06
N GLN A 150 11.74 2.56 -31.77
CA GLN A 150 12.91 3.36 -31.42
C GLN A 150 12.51 4.48 -30.45
N ASN A 151 13.11 4.47 -29.26
CA ASN A 151 12.89 5.49 -28.24
C ASN A 151 13.54 6.81 -28.68
N THR A 152 12.74 7.84 -28.98
CA THR A 152 13.23 9.09 -29.58
C THR A 152 14.12 9.91 -28.66
N LEU A 153 14.03 9.70 -27.34
CA LEU A 153 14.82 10.41 -26.33
C LEU A 153 16.30 10.01 -26.31
N THR A 154 16.64 8.76 -26.64
CA THR A 154 18.03 8.29 -26.73
C THR A 154 18.66 8.60 -28.09
N ALA A 155 17.85 8.77 -29.13
CA ALA A 155 18.33 9.17 -30.46
C ALA A 155 18.87 10.61 -30.50
N GLU A 156 18.27 11.53 -29.73
CA GLU A 156 18.72 12.93 -29.70
C GLU A 156 20.09 13.10 -29.02
N ILE A 157 20.44 12.24 -28.06
CA ILE A 157 21.73 12.31 -27.37
C ILE A 157 22.88 11.84 -28.30
N GLY A 158 22.64 10.83 -29.13
CA GLY A 158 23.66 10.34 -30.08
C GLY A 158 23.93 11.31 -31.25
N ALA A 159 23.00 12.22 -31.56
CA ALA A 159 23.16 13.20 -32.64
C ALA A 159 23.86 14.49 -32.20
N MET A 160 24.10 14.69 -30.89
CA MET A 160 24.80 15.87 -30.37
C MET A 160 26.31 15.65 -30.19
N ASP A 161 26.78 14.40 -30.32
CA ASP A 161 28.19 14.02 -30.16
C ASP A 161 28.91 13.72 -31.52
N GLU A 162 28.29 14.06 -32.65
CA GLU A 162 28.94 14.11 -33.99
C GLU A 162 29.08 15.54 -34.52
#